data_AF-A0A938BHL3-F1
#
_entry.id   AF-A0A938BHL3-F1
#
_cell.length_a   1.000
_cell.length_b   1.000
_cell.length_c   1.000
_cell.angle_alpha   90.00
_cell.angle_beta   90.00
_cell.angle_gamma   90.00
#
_symmetry.space_group_name_H-M   'P 1'
#
loop_
_entity.id
_entity.type
_entity.pdbx_description
1 polymer ?
#
loop_
_entity_poly.entity_id
_entity_poly.type
_entity_poly.pdbx_seq_one_letter_code
_entity_poly.pdbx_strand_id
1 'polypeptide(L)'
;MPAPHRAEGWSISHPGGYTTGTLYLRSHVRLFVESGATVYSSRNAVHYPKTALFYGEDVEHITLEGRGVINGRGEYEWRLTDHDDRYILPNQRRMEALGKHLMRAFPKPDFIGNLVLLLRCRDVLIQDLSFIDSPSWTMHLCACERVIIDRVYVRTSKKSGVWADGIDPNGCRDVRISNSTIDTGDDAIVFYSNSVYGPALPCENITVSNCRLSSASSALKFCDGNENCVRNVTIDNCVISESNRGIAFMVFDGGYVSDVVISNLTIDCRRYDWFWWGEGDPLHFRVIQRSEIHPEIKRPDEPPVGSIRNVLIKNVLARGKGPSTIQGHATSLLDGVTFEDVRLILSTDPDAPYDNASHGMIVEHARNLRLDHVEVVWENPLSEKWQIALSLEDIQGLELSGFRGRGAHPGHPAIRMHRVEKGEG
;
A
#
# COMPACT_ATOMS: atom_id res chain seq x y z
N MET A 1 -16.98 -22.75 24.56
CA MET A 1 -16.21 -21.54 24.96
C MET A 1 -15.18 -21.97 25.99
N PRO A 2 -13.87 -21.89 25.72
CA PRO A 2 -12.87 -22.06 26.78
C PRO A 2 -12.89 -20.82 27.68
N ALA A 3 -12.69 -21.01 28.98
CA ALA A 3 -12.65 -19.94 29.97
C ALA A 3 -11.48 -18.97 29.69
N PRO A 4 -11.63 -17.67 29.97
CA PRO A 4 -10.53 -16.72 29.80
C PRO A 4 -9.45 -17.03 30.83
N HIS A 5 -8.25 -17.39 30.35
CA HIS A 5 -7.04 -17.29 31.15
C HIS A 5 -6.95 -15.84 31.67
N ARG A 6 -6.75 -15.67 32.99
CA ARG A 6 -6.56 -14.34 33.60
C ARG A 6 -5.29 -13.72 33.01
N ALA A 7 -5.45 -12.91 31.97
CA ALA A 7 -4.40 -12.03 31.49
C ALA A 7 -4.00 -11.08 32.63
N GLU A 8 -2.69 -10.85 32.80
CA GLU A 8 -2.22 -9.74 33.63
C GLU A 8 -2.54 -8.44 32.86
N GLY A 9 -3.66 -7.82 33.23
CA GLY A 9 -4.20 -6.65 32.54
C GLY A 9 -3.53 -5.36 32.99
N TRP A 10 -2.94 -4.62 32.05
CA TRP A 10 -2.53 -3.23 32.25
C TRP A 10 -3.66 -2.34 31.74
N SER A 11 -4.14 -1.41 32.57
CA SER A 11 -5.25 -0.54 32.17
C SER A 11 -4.90 0.92 32.45
N ILE A 12 -5.08 1.75 31.43
CA ILE A 12 -5.13 3.20 31.54
C ILE A 12 -6.61 3.56 31.63
N SER A 13 -7.12 3.47 32.86
CA SER A 13 -8.57 3.48 33.17
C SER A 13 -9.16 4.85 33.45
N HIS A 14 -8.36 5.92 33.39
CA HIS A 14 -8.82 7.28 33.67
C HIS A 14 -8.54 8.19 32.46
N PRO A 15 -9.48 9.08 32.09
CA PRO A 15 -9.21 10.10 31.10
C PRO A 15 -8.01 10.97 31.50
N GLY A 16 -7.17 11.33 30.52
CA GLY A 16 -5.95 12.08 30.80
C GLY A 16 -4.84 11.83 29.78
N GLY A 17 -3.78 12.63 29.87
CA GLY A 17 -2.58 12.49 29.06
C GLY A 17 -1.47 11.72 29.79
N TYR A 18 -0.98 10.65 29.17
CA TYR A 18 0.08 9.79 29.71
C TYR A 18 1.26 9.79 28.75
N THR A 19 2.42 10.30 29.14
CA THR A 19 3.61 10.30 28.28
C THR A 19 4.55 9.16 28.67
N THR A 20 5.00 8.37 27.71
CA THR A 20 5.92 7.25 27.96
C THR A 20 6.87 7.00 26.78
N GLY A 21 7.97 6.31 27.06
CA GLY A 21 8.79 5.64 26.03
C GLY A 21 8.30 4.23 25.75
N THR A 22 9.19 3.37 25.24
CA THR A 22 8.88 1.98 24.92
C THR A 22 8.24 1.22 26.09
N LEU A 23 7.06 0.67 25.82
CA LEU A 23 6.36 -0.29 26.65
C LEU A 23 6.60 -1.69 26.07
N TYR A 24 7.25 -2.53 26.87
CA TYR A 24 7.54 -3.92 26.52
C TYR A 24 6.35 -4.81 26.86
N LEU A 25 5.73 -5.38 25.84
CA LEU A 25 4.64 -6.32 25.97
C LEU A 25 5.19 -7.69 26.41
N ARG A 26 4.40 -8.41 27.21
CA ARG A 26 4.68 -9.78 27.64
C ARG A 26 3.56 -10.70 27.14
N SER A 27 3.81 -12.00 27.16
CA SER A 27 2.75 -12.97 26.85
C SER A 27 1.57 -12.84 27.81
N HIS A 28 0.36 -13.07 27.31
CA HIS A 28 -0.89 -13.01 28.06
C HIS A 28 -1.18 -11.65 28.71
N VAL A 29 -0.79 -10.56 28.02
CA VAL A 29 -1.07 -9.19 28.44
C VAL A 29 -2.23 -8.60 27.64
N ARG A 30 -3.12 -7.94 28.36
CA ARG A 30 -4.13 -7.04 27.81
C ARG A 30 -3.81 -5.61 28.24
N LEU A 31 -3.53 -4.73 27.29
CA LEU A 31 -3.49 -3.29 27.49
C LEU A 31 -4.83 -2.69 27.08
N PHE A 32 -5.51 -2.06 28.04
CA PHE A 32 -6.75 -1.34 27.79
C PHE A 32 -6.56 0.18 27.97
N VAL A 33 -6.86 0.96 26.94
CA VAL A 33 -6.82 2.43 26.98
C VAL A 33 -8.25 2.99 26.92
N GLU A 34 -8.71 3.54 28.04
CA GLU A 34 -10.08 4.04 28.21
C GLU A 34 -10.40 5.22 27.28
N SER A 35 -11.69 5.41 26.99
CA SER A 35 -12.13 6.59 26.25
C SER A 35 -11.74 7.88 27.00
N GLY A 36 -11.19 8.85 26.27
CA GLY A 36 -10.68 10.10 26.85
C GLY A 36 -9.26 10.00 27.43
N ALA A 37 -8.63 8.83 27.42
CA ALA A 37 -7.21 8.70 27.69
C ALA A 37 -6.38 8.84 26.39
N THR A 38 -5.24 9.51 26.49
CA THR A 38 -4.26 9.62 25.40
C THR A 38 -2.88 9.19 25.90
N VAL A 39 -2.29 8.20 25.25
CA VAL A 39 -0.90 7.80 25.42
C VAL A 39 -0.06 8.56 24.41
N TYR A 40 0.78 9.47 24.90
CA TYR A 40 1.72 10.24 24.11
C TYR A 40 3.09 9.55 24.08
N SER A 41 3.65 9.43 22.88
CA SER A 41 5.06 9.17 22.71
C SER A 41 5.89 10.28 23.35
N SER A 42 6.82 9.89 24.23
CA SER A 42 7.95 10.71 24.65
C SER A 42 8.69 11.31 23.44
N ARG A 43 9.22 12.53 23.59
CA ARG A 43 10.05 13.19 22.57
C ARG A 43 11.56 12.96 22.73
N ASN A 44 11.95 12.18 23.74
CA ASN A 44 13.35 11.83 23.98
C ASN A 44 13.67 10.47 23.35
N ALA A 45 14.55 10.44 22.35
CA ALA A 45 15.00 9.24 21.65
C ALA A 45 15.55 8.16 22.58
N VAL A 46 16.19 8.54 23.70
CA VAL A 46 16.75 7.61 24.70
C VAL A 46 15.67 6.73 25.33
N HIS A 47 14.40 7.16 25.31
CA HIS A 47 13.29 6.39 25.82
C HIS A 47 12.83 5.28 24.85
N TYR A 48 13.47 5.12 23.69
CA TYR A 48 13.10 4.16 22.63
C TYR A 48 14.25 3.23 22.22
N PRO A 49 14.76 2.38 23.11
CA PRO A 49 15.83 1.41 22.78
C PRO A 49 15.45 0.41 21.67
N LYS A 50 14.16 0.24 21.38
CA LYS A 50 13.62 -0.66 20.34
C LYS A 50 12.89 0.07 19.20
N THR A 51 13.05 1.40 19.12
CA THR A 51 12.40 2.25 18.10
C THR A 51 10.90 1.95 17.95
N ALA A 52 10.19 1.79 19.06
CA ALA A 52 8.75 1.57 19.08
C ALA A 52 8.12 2.00 20.41
N LEU A 53 6.88 2.50 20.38
CA LEU A 53 6.11 2.80 21.59
C LEU A 53 5.61 1.50 22.26
N PHE A 54 4.98 0.61 21.50
CA PHE A 54 4.61 -0.73 21.95
C PHE A 54 5.49 -1.75 21.25
N TYR A 55 6.28 -2.49 22.03
CA TYR A 55 7.21 -3.48 21.51
C TYR A 55 6.89 -4.87 22.06
N GLY A 56 6.77 -5.87 21.18
CA GLY A 56 6.68 -7.28 21.53
C GLY A 56 7.64 -8.10 20.69
N GLU A 57 8.32 -9.06 21.30
CA GLU A 57 9.23 -9.98 20.61
C GLU A 57 9.09 -11.38 21.23
N ASP A 58 8.82 -12.40 20.41
CA ASP A 58 8.68 -13.80 20.82
C ASP A 58 7.65 -14.03 21.95
N VAL A 59 6.52 -13.32 21.87
CA VAL A 59 5.43 -13.36 22.88
C VAL A 59 4.08 -13.70 22.25
N GLU A 60 3.15 -14.19 23.08
CA GLU A 60 1.83 -14.66 22.61
C GLU A 60 0.66 -14.13 23.43
N HIS A 61 -0.55 -14.15 22.86
CA HIS A 61 -1.77 -13.69 23.51
C HIS A 61 -1.67 -12.23 23.98
N ILE A 62 -1.43 -11.34 23.02
CA ILE A 62 -1.35 -9.90 23.25
C ILE A 62 -2.66 -9.27 22.83
N THR A 63 -3.20 -8.38 23.68
CA THR A 63 -4.33 -7.54 23.31
C THR A 63 -4.03 -6.07 23.57
N LEU A 64 -4.14 -5.23 22.54
CA LEU A 64 -4.15 -3.77 22.63
C LEU A 64 -5.55 -3.29 22.27
N GLU A 65 -6.29 -2.73 23.23
CA GLU A 65 -7.68 -2.38 22.99
C GLU A 65 -8.16 -1.16 23.78
N GLY A 66 -9.39 -0.75 23.50
CA GLY A 66 -10.07 0.38 24.14
C GLY A 66 -10.29 1.53 23.17
N ARG A 67 -10.96 2.59 23.62
CA ARG A 67 -11.37 3.74 22.78
C ARG A 67 -10.51 4.98 23.03
N GLY A 68 -9.33 4.79 23.58
CA GLY A 68 -8.34 5.84 23.78
C GLY A 68 -7.50 6.13 22.54
N VAL A 69 -6.61 7.10 22.68
CA VAL A 69 -5.73 7.57 21.60
C VAL A 69 -4.28 7.21 21.92
N ILE A 70 -3.58 6.63 20.95
CA ILE A 70 -2.13 6.51 20.90
C ILE A 70 -1.62 7.62 19.99
N ASN A 71 -0.88 8.59 20.52
CA ASN A 71 -0.40 9.73 19.77
C ASN A 71 1.13 9.72 19.69
N GLY A 72 1.66 9.50 18.49
CA GLY A 72 3.09 9.43 18.19
C GLY A 72 3.82 10.76 18.26
N ARG A 73 3.10 11.87 18.21
CA ARG A 73 3.63 13.24 18.16
C ARG A 73 4.72 13.38 17.08
N GLY A 74 4.52 12.72 15.94
CA GLY A 74 5.44 12.71 14.82
C GLY A 74 5.73 14.12 14.33
N GLU A 75 7.01 14.45 14.27
CA GLU A 75 7.50 15.74 13.78
C GLU A 75 8.41 15.54 12.59
N TYR A 76 8.22 16.40 11.59
CA TYR A 76 8.91 16.31 10.32
C TYR A 76 9.63 17.62 10.01
N GLU A 77 10.77 17.50 9.33
CA GLU A 77 11.49 18.61 8.75
C GLU A 77 11.35 18.61 7.23
N TRP A 78 11.11 19.79 6.66
CA TRP A 78 11.10 19.96 5.21
C TRP A 78 12.51 20.29 4.75
N ARG A 79 13.05 19.43 3.88
CA ARG A 79 14.35 19.64 3.25
C ARG A 79 14.29 19.25 1.78
N LEU A 80 15.30 19.69 1.03
CA LEU A 80 15.48 19.22 -0.34
C LEU A 80 15.65 17.71 -0.30
N THR A 81 14.96 17.00 -1.19
CA THR A 81 15.19 15.58 -1.37
C THR A 81 16.62 15.37 -1.83
N ASP A 82 17.40 14.67 -1.03
CA ASP A 82 18.78 14.25 -1.32
C ASP A 82 18.87 12.73 -1.54
N HIS A 83 17.73 12.04 -1.47
CA HIS A 83 17.63 10.61 -1.70
C HIS A 83 17.68 10.29 -3.20
N ASP A 84 18.66 9.48 -3.60
CA ASP A 84 18.78 8.95 -4.96
C ASP A 84 17.79 7.79 -5.13
N ASP A 85 16.52 8.11 -5.33
CA ASP A 85 15.48 7.16 -5.75
C ASP A 85 15.25 7.32 -7.25
N ARG A 86 15.83 6.39 -8.01
CA ARG A 86 15.80 6.41 -9.47
C ARG A 86 14.44 6.01 -10.03
N TYR A 87 13.59 5.39 -9.23
CA TYR A 87 12.22 5.09 -9.63
C TYR A 87 11.41 6.37 -9.83
N ILE A 88 11.58 7.34 -8.92
CA ILE A 88 10.86 8.63 -8.96
C ILE A 88 11.61 9.75 -9.69
N LEU A 89 12.88 9.54 -10.05
CA LEU A 89 13.71 10.52 -10.74
C LEU A 89 13.04 11.14 -11.99
N PRO A 90 12.29 10.40 -12.84
CA PRO A 90 11.59 11.01 -13.96
C PRO A 90 10.58 12.10 -13.55
N ASN A 91 9.88 11.90 -12.43
CA ASN A 91 8.92 12.84 -11.89
C ASN A 91 9.61 14.04 -11.22
N GLN A 92 10.72 13.80 -10.51
CA GLN A 92 11.56 14.87 -9.95
C GLN A 92 12.09 15.81 -11.06
N ARG A 93 12.65 15.26 -12.14
CA ARG A 93 13.17 16.05 -13.27
C ARG A 93 12.08 16.91 -13.94
N ARG A 94 10.83 16.43 -13.98
CA ARG A 94 9.70 17.22 -14.50
C ARG A 94 9.40 18.40 -13.59
N MET A 95 9.36 18.18 -12.28
CA MET A 95 9.16 19.25 -11.30
C MET A 95 10.26 20.30 -11.38
N GLU A 96 11.52 19.88 -11.52
CA GLU A 96 12.66 20.79 -11.75
C GLU A 96 12.50 21.59 -13.05
N ALA A 97 12.12 20.94 -14.15
CA ALA A 97 11.88 21.60 -15.44
C ALA A 97 10.73 22.63 -15.37
N LEU A 98 9.79 22.45 -14.44
CA LEU A 98 8.71 23.39 -14.13
C LEU A 98 9.11 24.47 -13.10
N GLY A 99 10.37 24.50 -12.67
CA GLY A 99 10.87 25.43 -11.66
C GLY A 99 10.32 25.18 -10.25
N LYS A 100 9.81 23.97 -9.98
CA LYS A 100 9.31 23.58 -8.65
C LYS A 100 10.44 23.03 -7.80
N HIS A 101 10.42 23.38 -6.51
CA HIS A 101 11.39 22.83 -5.56
C HIS A 101 11.03 21.38 -5.21
N LEU A 102 12.04 20.52 -5.13
CA LEU A 102 11.91 19.13 -4.68
C LEU A 102 11.94 19.02 -3.14
N MET A 103 11.12 19.84 -2.47
CA MET A 103 11.00 19.81 -1.02
C MET A 103 10.12 18.64 -0.59
N ARG A 104 10.62 17.83 0.36
CA ARG A 104 9.88 16.72 0.97
C ARG A 104 10.04 16.77 2.48
N ALA A 105 9.02 16.32 3.20
CA ALA A 105 9.09 16.13 4.64
C ALA A 105 9.83 14.84 4.97
N PHE A 106 10.66 14.85 6.00
CA PHE A 106 11.31 13.66 6.55
C PHE A 106 11.15 13.67 8.08
N PRO A 107 11.02 12.49 8.72
CA PRO A 107 11.03 12.44 10.19
C PRO A 107 12.29 13.12 10.73
N LYS A 108 12.15 13.91 11.79
CA LYS A 108 13.33 14.50 12.45
C LYS A 108 14.26 13.38 12.95
N PRO A 109 15.60 13.55 12.92
CA PRO A 109 16.55 12.49 13.26
C PRO A 109 16.35 11.83 14.63
N ASP A 110 15.87 12.58 15.63
CA ASP A 110 15.63 12.07 16.99
C ASP A 110 14.25 11.38 17.15
N PHE A 111 13.42 11.37 16.11
CA PHE A 111 12.08 10.78 16.09
C PHE A 111 12.09 9.49 15.27
N ILE A 112 12.64 8.42 15.84
CA ILE A 112 12.63 7.10 15.21
C ILE A 112 11.79 6.16 16.06
N GLY A 113 10.60 5.83 15.58
CA GLY A 113 9.94 4.62 16.03
C GLY A 113 8.56 4.33 15.46
N ASN A 114 8.21 3.06 15.48
CA ASN A 114 6.85 2.60 15.21
C ASN A 114 5.94 2.94 16.39
N LEU A 115 4.62 3.02 16.20
CA LEU A 115 3.72 2.99 17.36
C LEU A 115 3.60 1.56 17.89
N VAL A 116 3.51 0.58 17.00
CA VAL A 116 3.47 -0.85 17.33
C VAL A 116 4.54 -1.57 16.51
N LEU A 117 5.46 -2.26 17.19
CA LEU A 117 6.42 -3.17 16.57
C LEU A 117 6.30 -4.54 17.25
N LEU A 118 5.79 -5.53 16.52
CA LEU A 118 5.68 -6.91 16.99
C LEU A 118 6.55 -7.82 16.14
N LEU A 119 7.44 -8.57 16.78
CA LEU A 119 8.36 -9.50 16.14
C LEU A 119 8.04 -10.93 16.60
N ARG A 120 7.73 -11.84 15.67
CA ARG A 120 7.50 -13.26 15.95
C ARG A 120 6.45 -13.50 17.04
N CYS A 121 5.40 -12.66 17.05
CA CYS A 121 4.33 -12.74 18.03
C CYS A 121 3.16 -13.60 17.54
N ARG A 122 2.40 -14.19 18.46
CA ARG A 122 1.29 -15.09 18.12
C ARG A 122 0.00 -14.75 18.89
N ASP A 123 -1.16 -14.92 18.26
CA ASP A 123 -2.45 -14.59 18.87
C ASP A 123 -2.51 -13.11 19.31
N VAL A 124 -2.49 -12.22 18.33
CA VAL A 124 -2.47 -10.76 18.52
C VAL A 124 -3.85 -10.17 18.22
N LEU A 125 -4.37 -9.35 19.13
CA LEU A 125 -5.57 -8.55 18.93
C LEU A 125 -5.26 -7.06 19.11
N ILE A 126 -5.54 -6.24 18.10
CA ILE A 126 -5.51 -4.78 18.18
C ILE A 126 -6.89 -4.26 17.79
N GLN A 127 -7.63 -3.63 18.70
CA GLN A 127 -8.99 -3.18 18.38
C GLN A 127 -9.42 -1.86 19.02
N ASP A 128 -10.34 -1.16 18.36
CA ASP A 128 -11.06 0.03 18.85
C ASP A 128 -10.21 1.30 19.12
N LEU A 129 -8.88 1.19 19.06
CA LEU A 129 -7.93 2.27 19.36
C LEU A 129 -7.76 3.24 18.20
N SER A 130 -7.42 4.49 18.53
CA SER A 130 -6.96 5.49 17.56
C SER A 130 -5.44 5.65 17.62
N PHE A 131 -4.76 5.57 16.48
CA PHE A 131 -3.32 5.76 16.31
C PHE A 131 -3.08 7.02 15.48
N ILE A 132 -2.46 8.03 16.08
CA ILE A 132 -2.44 9.39 15.56
C ILE A 132 -1.00 9.90 15.48
N ASP A 133 -0.66 10.49 14.34
CA ASP A 133 0.61 11.19 14.08
C ASP A 133 1.82 10.31 14.45
N SER A 134 1.86 9.09 13.92
CA SER A 134 3.05 8.23 14.01
C SER A 134 4.25 8.90 13.33
N PRO A 135 5.46 8.88 13.92
CA PRO A 135 6.65 9.46 13.29
C PRO A 135 7.21 8.61 12.12
N SER A 136 6.88 7.32 12.08
CA SER A 136 7.27 6.36 11.04
C SER A 136 6.14 5.32 10.88
N TRP A 137 6.42 4.11 10.36
CA TRP A 137 5.44 3.03 10.17
C TRP A 137 4.61 2.83 11.44
N THR A 138 3.29 2.87 11.33
CA THR A 138 2.42 2.91 12.50
C THR A 138 2.35 1.54 13.18
N MET A 139 2.09 0.47 12.42
CA MET A 139 2.03 -0.90 12.92
C MET A 139 2.88 -1.85 12.07
N HIS A 140 4.11 -2.12 12.52
CA HIS A 140 5.00 -3.07 11.88
C HIS A 140 4.92 -4.42 12.57
N LEU A 141 4.33 -5.41 11.88
CA LEU A 141 4.17 -6.77 12.38
C LEU A 141 5.07 -7.69 11.56
N CYS A 142 6.17 -8.15 12.15
CA CYS A 142 7.11 -9.03 11.48
C CYS A 142 6.97 -10.46 11.98
N ALA A 143 6.82 -11.42 11.07
CA ALA A 143 6.73 -12.85 11.37
C ALA A 143 5.65 -13.22 12.40
N CYS A 144 4.55 -12.44 12.47
CA CYS A 144 3.47 -12.69 13.41
C CYS A 144 2.44 -13.69 12.87
N GLU A 145 1.77 -14.42 13.76
CA GLU A 145 0.78 -15.45 13.39
C GLU A 145 -0.54 -15.23 14.14
N ARG A 146 -1.68 -15.41 13.44
CA ARG A 146 -3.04 -15.23 13.99
C ARG A 146 -3.22 -13.82 14.56
N VAL A 147 -3.28 -12.86 13.64
CA VAL A 147 -3.39 -11.43 13.95
C VAL A 147 -4.78 -10.93 13.58
N ILE A 148 -5.43 -10.24 14.52
CA ILE A 148 -6.70 -9.54 14.30
C ILE A 148 -6.49 -8.05 14.57
N ILE A 149 -6.74 -7.23 13.57
CA ILE A 149 -6.83 -5.77 13.68
C ILE A 149 -8.25 -5.37 13.31
N ASP A 150 -9.00 -4.77 14.23
CA ASP A 150 -10.43 -4.52 14.02
C ASP A 150 -10.89 -3.19 14.62
N ARG A 151 -11.66 -2.42 13.85
CA ARG A 151 -12.21 -1.12 14.28
C ARG A 151 -11.15 -0.11 14.76
N VAL A 152 -9.96 -0.13 14.18
CA VAL A 152 -8.93 0.88 14.49
C VAL A 152 -9.09 2.12 13.62
N TYR A 153 -8.65 3.26 14.14
CA TYR A 153 -8.52 4.50 13.39
C TYR A 153 -7.04 4.88 13.32
N VAL A 154 -6.45 4.96 12.14
CA VAL A 154 -5.06 5.38 11.93
C VAL A 154 -5.04 6.68 11.13
N ARG A 155 -4.35 7.70 11.65
CA ARG A 155 -4.22 9.00 10.96
C ARG A 155 -2.80 9.56 11.08
N THR A 156 -2.16 9.84 9.95
CA THR A 156 -0.97 10.70 9.86
C THR A 156 -1.19 11.84 8.86
N SER A 157 -0.27 12.81 8.79
CA SER A 157 -0.39 13.93 7.84
C SER A 157 -0.16 13.45 6.41
N LYS A 158 -1.14 13.58 5.50
CA LYS A 158 -0.96 13.30 4.06
C LYS A 158 0.19 14.06 3.41
N LYS A 159 0.53 15.23 3.95
CA LYS A 159 1.55 16.12 3.37
C LYS A 159 2.93 15.91 3.97
N SER A 160 3.00 15.60 5.26
CA SER A 160 4.26 15.54 5.98
C SER A 160 4.62 14.15 6.48
N GLY A 161 3.65 13.25 6.62
CA GLY A 161 3.78 11.89 7.16
C GLY A 161 4.50 10.92 6.24
N VAL A 162 5.68 11.28 5.77
CA VAL A 162 6.55 10.42 4.97
C VAL A 162 7.04 9.27 5.83
N TRP A 163 7.03 8.06 5.26
CA TRP A 163 7.27 6.79 5.97
C TRP A 163 6.29 6.52 7.11
N ALA A 164 5.14 7.21 7.16
CA ALA A 164 4.13 6.98 8.19
C ALA A 164 3.01 6.08 7.66
N ASP A 165 3.40 4.87 7.30
CA ASP A 165 2.54 3.79 6.85
C ASP A 165 1.51 3.41 7.93
N GLY A 166 0.40 2.79 7.51
CA GLY A 166 -0.68 2.41 8.41
C GLY A 166 -0.45 1.06 9.08
N ILE A 167 -0.56 -0.02 8.31
CA ILE A 167 -0.43 -1.40 8.79
C ILE A 167 0.45 -2.20 7.84
N ASP A 168 1.50 -2.80 8.40
CA ASP A 168 2.57 -3.46 7.67
C ASP A 168 2.75 -4.92 8.14
N PRO A 169 1.92 -5.88 7.68
CA PRO A 169 2.19 -7.29 7.87
C PRO A 169 3.38 -7.71 7.00
N ASN A 170 4.49 -8.05 7.66
CA ASN A 170 5.74 -8.48 7.06
C ASN A 170 6.00 -9.96 7.39
N GLY A 171 5.86 -10.84 6.40
CA GLY A 171 5.99 -12.29 6.60
C GLY A 171 5.03 -12.86 7.65
N CYS A 172 3.85 -12.26 7.79
CA CYS A 172 2.81 -12.68 8.73
C CYS A 172 1.91 -13.78 8.15
N ARG A 173 1.33 -14.61 9.01
CA ARG A 173 0.38 -15.66 8.61
C ARG A 173 -0.94 -15.57 9.37
N ASP A 174 -2.04 -15.80 8.67
CA ASP A 174 -3.41 -15.79 9.22
C ASP A 174 -3.77 -14.41 9.81
N VAL A 175 -3.89 -13.42 8.94
CA VAL A 175 -4.11 -12.00 9.31
C VAL A 175 -5.50 -11.55 8.89
N ARG A 176 -6.23 -10.91 9.81
CA ARG A 176 -7.51 -10.25 9.51
C ARG A 176 -7.43 -8.76 9.87
N ILE A 177 -7.69 -7.90 8.89
CA ILE A 177 -7.83 -6.46 9.08
C ILE A 177 -9.26 -6.08 8.70
N SER A 178 -10.07 -5.58 9.64
CA SER A 178 -11.47 -5.26 9.34
C SER A 178 -12.00 -3.98 9.98
N ASN A 179 -13.06 -3.43 9.38
CA ASN A 179 -13.88 -2.36 9.93
C ASN A 179 -13.08 -1.10 10.33
N SER A 180 -11.95 -0.86 9.68
CA SER A 180 -10.96 0.13 10.11
C SER A 180 -10.89 1.30 9.13
N THR A 181 -10.47 2.47 9.64
CA THR A 181 -10.19 3.66 8.82
C THR A 181 -8.72 3.99 8.92
N ILE A 182 -8.04 4.06 7.78
CA ILE A 182 -6.60 4.27 7.69
C ILE A 182 -6.34 5.43 6.72
N ASP A 183 -5.79 6.52 7.23
CA ASP A 183 -5.55 7.77 6.51
C ASP A 183 -4.10 8.23 6.72
N THR A 184 -3.23 8.01 5.74
CA THR A 184 -1.78 8.06 5.95
C THR A 184 -1.03 8.96 4.95
N GLY A 185 0.09 9.51 5.41
CA GLY A 185 1.06 10.22 4.57
C GLY A 185 1.93 9.33 3.71
N ASP A 186 2.00 8.05 4.05
CA ASP A 186 2.59 7.00 3.23
C ASP A 186 1.56 5.88 3.04
N ASP A 187 1.98 4.67 2.70
CA ASP A 187 1.07 3.58 2.35
C ASP A 187 0.07 3.20 3.47
N ALA A 188 -1.20 2.90 3.15
CA ALA A 188 -2.22 2.63 4.18
C ALA A 188 -2.18 1.17 4.70
N ILE A 189 -2.28 0.17 3.81
CA ILE A 189 -2.03 -1.24 4.15
C ILE A 189 -1.00 -1.79 3.18
N VAL A 190 0.09 -2.34 3.72
CA VAL A 190 1.22 -2.83 2.94
C VAL A 190 1.60 -4.25 3.32
N PHE A 191 1.61 -5.14 2.33
CA PHE A 191 2.08 -6.50 2.52
C PHE A 191 3.56 -6.59 2.16
N TYR A 192 4.36 -6.93 3.17
CA TYR A 192 5.79 -7.13 3.06
C TYR A 192 6.17 -8.61 3.21
N SER A 193 7.31 -8.96 2.63
CA SER A 193 8.01 -10.22 2.86
C SER A 193 9.51 -9.96 2.70
N ASN A 194 10.12 -9.33 3.70
CA ASN A 194 11.52 -8.90 3.67
C ASN A 194 12.34 -9.48 4.84
N SER A 195 13.65 -9.27 4.79
CA SER A 195 14.58 -9.83 5.77
C SER A 195 15.05 -8.87 6.88
N VAL A 196 14.33 -7.76 7.11
CA VAL A 196 14.77 -6.69 8.05
C VAL A 196 14.95 -7.18 9.50
N TYR A 197 14.11 -8.10 9.98
CA TYR A 197 14.14 -8.63 11.35
C TYR A 197 14.31 -10.16 11.43
N GLY A 198 14.89 -10.77 10.40
CA GLY A 198 15.04 -12.22 10.28
C GLY A 198 15.02 -12.66 8.82
N PRO A 199 14.99 -13.96 8.48
CA PRO A 199 14.80 -14.39 7.10
C PRO A 199 13.44 -13.93 6.56
N ALA A 200 13.36 -13.60 5.28
CA ALA A 200 12.09 -13.30 4.62
C ALA A 200 11.16 -14.53 4.66
N LEU A 201 10.00 -14.38 5.32
CA LEU A 201 8.98 -15.42 5.44
C LEU A 201 7.80 -15.13 4.50
N PRO A 202 7.05 -16.17 4.05
CA PRO A 202 5.78 -15.97 3.36
C PRO A 202 4.83 -15.08 4.16
N CYS A 203 4.25 -14.06 3.51
CA CYS A 203 3.16 -13.28 4.05
C CYS A 203 1.84 -13.79 3.45
N GLU A 204 1.05 -14.53 4.23
CA GLU A 204 0.00 -15.38 3.66
C GLU A 204 -1.26 -15.53 4.50
N ASN A 205 -2.35 -15.92 3.83
CA ASN A 205 -3.68 -16.11 4.40
C ASN A 205 -4.20 -14.83 5.05
N ILE A 206 -4.41 -13.81 4.21
CA ILE A 206 -4.76 -12.46 4.66
C ILE A 206 -6.17 -12.11 4.19
N THR A 207 -6.99 -11.56 5.09
CA THR A 207 -8.29 -10.99 4.77
C THR A 207 -8.33 -9.52 5.19
N VAL A 208 -8.62 -8.62 4.24
CA VAL A 208 -8.94 -7.22 4.51
C VAL A 208 -10.40 -6.98 4.14
N SER A 209 -11.21 -6.44 5.05
CA SER A 209 -12.63 -6.22 4.76
C SER A 209 -13.27 -5.01 5.45
N ASN A 210 -14.21 -4.34 4.78
CA ASN A 210 -14.99 -3.23 5.35
C ASN A 210 -14.13 -2.04 5.81
N CYS A 211 -13.05 -1.72 5.08
CA CYS A 211 -12.13 -0.64 5.45
C CYS A 211 -12.32 0.61 4.60
N ARG A 212 -12.06 1.77 5.20
CA ARG A 212 -11.90 3.06 4.49
C ARG A 212 -10.43 3.42 4.47
N LEU A 213 -9.86 3.59 3.28
CA LEU A 213 -8.43 3.78 3.08
C LEU A 213 -8.14 5.10 2.34
N SER A 214 -7.10 5.81 2.77
CA SER A 214 -6.59 7.00 2.10
C SER A 214 -5.09 7.09 2.30
N SER A 215 -4.35 7.48 1.26
CA SER A 215 -2.89 7.53 1.31
C SER A 215 -2.30 8.53 0.34
N ALA A 216 -1.34 9.37 0.77
CA ALA A 216 -0.55 10.15 -0.17
C ALA A 216 0.45 9.30 -1.00
N SER A 217 0.56 8.00 -0.69
CA SER A 217 1.21 6.95 -1.45
C SER A 217 0.15 5.94 -1.95
N SER A 218 0.18 4.67 -1.53
CA SER A 218 -0.77 3.63 -1.95
C SER A 218 -1.79 3.29 -0.86
N ALA A 219 -3.06 3.16 -1.22
CA ALA A 219 -4.06 2.68 -0.27
C ALA A 219 -3.90 1.18 0.04
N LEU A 220 -3.63 0.37 -0.98
CA LEU A 220 -3.32 -1.05 -0.87
C LEU A 220 -2.03 -1.32 -1.64
N LYS A 221 -1.03 -1.91 -0.99
CA LYS A 221 0.26 -2.19 -1.63
C LYS A 221 0.74 -3.62 -1.35
N PHE A 222 1.10 -4.31 -2.42
CA PHE A 222 1.97 -5.48 -2.37
C PHE A 222 3.38 -4.96 -2.66
N CYS A 223 4.23 -4.96 -1.63
CA CYS A 223 5.37 -4.04 -1.57
C CYS A 223 6.53 -4.38 -2.52
N ASP A 224 7.23 -3.35 -2.98
CA ASP A 224 8.44 -3.50 -3.79
C ASP A 224 9.53 -4.29 -3.06
N GLY A 225 9.56 -4.23 -1.72
CA GLY A 225 10.45 -4.96 -0.81
C GLY A 225 10.13 -6.46 -0.61
N ASN A 226 9.55 -7.14 -1.60
CA ASN A 226 9.17 -8.56 -1.48
C ASN A 226 10.31 -9.49 -1.94
N GLU A 227 11.00 -10.10 -0.97
CA GLU A 227 12.13 -11.02 -1.17
C GLU A 227 11.69 -12.50 -1.22
N ASN A 228 10.55 -12.84 -0.62
CA ASN A 228 10.00 -14.20 -0.64
C ASN A 228 8.63 -14.26 -1.31
N CYS A 229 7.52 -14.08 -0.57
CA CYS A 229 6.21 -14.04 -1.22
C CYS A 229 5.11 -13.39 -0.40
N VAL A 230 4.10 -12.87 -1.11
CA VAL A 230 2.78 -12.53 -0.57
C VAL A 230 1.74 -13.37 -1.29
N ARG A 231 0.94 -14.17 -0.59
CA ARG A 231 -0.04 -15.05 -1.24
C ARG A 231 -1.30 -15.34 -0.44
N ASN A 232 -2.33 -15.85 -1.10
CA ASN A 232 -3.63 -16.17 -0.48
C ASN A 232 -4.22 -14.93 0.22
N VAL A 233 -4.50 -13.88 -0.56
CA VAL A 233 -5.00 -12.60 -0.04
C VAL A 233 -6.39 -12.32 -0.58
N THR A 234 -7.34 -12.03 0.29
CA THR A 234 -8.68 -11.55 -0.08
C THR A 234 -8.91 -10.15 0.47
N ILE A 235 -9.27 -9.21 -0.39
CA ILE A 235 -9.62 -7.83 -0.02
C ILE A 235 -11.03 -7.54 -0.54
N ASP A 236 -11.97 -7.26 0.36
CA ASP A 236 -13.38 -7.11 0.00
C ASP A 236 -14.07 -5.91 0.66
N ASN A 237 -14.98 -5.26 -0.07
CA ASN A 237 -15.85 -4.20 0.45
C ASN A 237 -15.08 -3.04 1.10
N CYS A 238 -14.17 -2.43 0.33
CA CYS A 238 -13.35 -1.30 0.79
C CYS A 238 -13.64 -0.03 -0.01
N VAL A 239 -13.53 1.11 0.66
CA VAL A 239 -13.61 2.44 0.01
C VAL A 239 -12.24 3.10 0.08
N ILE A 240 -11.65 3.35 -1.08
CA ILE A 240 -10.40 4.09 -1.24
C ILE A 240 -10.75 5.51 -1.70
N SER A 241 -10.25 6.52 -1.00
CA SER A 241 -10.50 7.92 -1.37
C SER A 241 -9.26 8.77 -1.23
N GLU A 242 -9.12 9.78 -2.08
CA GLU A 242 -8.02 10.74 -2.03
C GLU A 242 -6.63 10.07 -2.00
N SER A 243 -6.44 8.96 -2.72
CA SER A 243 -5.15 8.24 -2.70
C SER A 243 -4.28 8.56 -3.91
N ASN A 244 -2.95 8.55 -3.77
CA ASN A 244 -2.08 8.69 -4.93
C ASN A 244 -2.13 7.44 -5.81
N ARG A 245 -2.14 6.26 -5.19
CA ARG A 245 -2.39 4.97 -5.84
C ARG A 245 -3.50 4.22 -5.13
N GLY A 246 -4.42 3.64 -5.90
CA GLY A 246 -5.51 2.81 -5.38
C GLY A 246 -4.98 1.45 -4.93
N ILE A 247 -4.72 0.59 -5.92
CA ILE A 247 -4.13 -0.73 -5.74
C ILE A 247 -2.77 -0.75 -6.43
N ALA A 248 -1.72 -1.06 -5.66
CA ALA A 248 -0.36 -1.16 -6.16
C ALA A 248 0.21 -2.58 -5.96
N PHE A 249 0.65 -3.21 -7.04
CA PHE A 249 1.52 -4.39 -7.00
C PHE A 249 2.90 -3.99 -7.49
N MET A 250 3.89 -4.02 -6.62
CA MET A 250 5.26 -3.66 -6.95
C MET A 250 6.15 -4.82 -6.52
N VAL A 251 6.86 -5.46 -7.45
CA VAL A 251 7.66 -6.65 -7.14
C VAL A 251 9.06 -6.45 -7.67
N PHE A 252 9.97 -5.99 -6.80
CA PHE A 252 11.31 -5.52 -7.21
C PHE A 252 12.45 -6.45 -6.78
N ASP A 253 12.27 -7.21 -5.69
CA ASP A 253 13.34 -7.97 -5.02
C ASP A 253 13.27 -9.49 -5.24
N GLY A 254 12.66 -9.91 -6.35
CA GLY A 254 12.68 -11.31 -6.81
C GLY A 254 11.67 -12.26 -6.15
N GLY A 255 10.92 -11.80 -5.14
CA GLY A 255 9.79 -12.54 -4.60
C GLY A 255 8.60 -12.64 -5.57
N TYR A 256 7.52 -13.27 -5.13
CA TYR A 256 6.29 -13.37 -5.92
C TYR A 256 5.04 -12.95 -5.16
N VAL A 257 4.06 -12.45 -5.90
CA VAL A 257 2.69 -12.23 -5.41
C VAL A 257 1.76 -13.21 -6.11
N SER A 258 0.98 -14.00 -5.37
CA SER A 258 0.03 -14.93 -5.99
C SER A 258 -1.28 -15.13 -5.26
N ASP A 259 -2.31 -15.56 -5.99
CA ASP A 259 -3.58 -16.04 -5.42
C ASP A 259 -4.26 -14.92 -4.62
N VAL A 260 -4.54 -13.82 -5.33
CA VAL A 260 -5.10 -12.58 -4.77
C VAL A 260 -6.47 -12.31 -5.37
N VAL A 261 -7.47 -12.10 -4.51
CA VAL A 261 -8.81 -11.65 -4.91
C VAL A 261 -9.07 -10.29 -4.29
N ILE A 262 -9.38 -9.30 -5.13
CA ILE A 262 -9.79 -7.96 -4.71
C ILE A 262 -11.17 -7.69 -5.30
N SER A 263 -12.18 -7.50 -4.44
CA SER A 263 -13.57 -7.38 -4.87
C SER A 263 -14.35 -6.28 -4.17
N ASN A 264 -15.32 -5.69 -4.89
CA ASN A 264 -16.28 -4.73 -4.34
C ASN A 264 -15.60 -3.47 -3.79
N LEU A 265 -14.86 -2.75 -4.66
CA LEU A 265 -14.15 -1.52 -4.29
C LEU A 265 -14.75 -0.29 -4.98
N THR A 266 -14.81 0.82 -4.23
CA THR A 266 -14.88 2.16 -4.83
C THR A 266 -13.53 2.85 -4.60
N ILE A 267 -12.94 3.38 -5.66
CA ILE A 267 -11.60 3.99 -5.64
C ILE A 267 -11.68 5.41 -6.18
N ASP A 268 -11.13 6.38 -5.46
CA ASP A 268 -10.92 7.74 -5.92
C ASP A 268 -9.48 8.16 -5.67
N CYS A 269 -8.75 8.44 -6.75
CA CYS A 269 -7.34 8.79 -6.72
C CYS A 269 -7.09 10.25 -7.13
N ARG A 270 -6.03 10.84 -6.57
CA ARG A 270 -5.59 12.22 -6.82
C ARG A 270 -4.07 12.33 -6.88
N ARG A 271 -3.56 13.40 -7.50
CA ARG A 271 -2.12 13.68 -7.53
C ARG A 271 -1.66 14.40 -6.26
N TYR A 272 -0.39 14.21 -5.95
CA TYR A 272 0.29 14.89 -4.86
C TYR A 272 1.64 15.38 -5.38
N ASP A 273 1.81 16.69 -5.49
CA ASP A 273 3.02 17.31 -6.03
C ASP A 273 4.24 17.20 -5.10
N TRP A 274 4.03 16.79 -3.86
CA TRP A 274 5.07 16.46 -2.87
C TRP A 274 5.37 14.95 -2.76
N PHE A 275 4.70 14.10 -3.55
CA PHE A 275 4.89 12.64 -3.50
C PHE A 275 4.96 12.05 -4.92
N TRP A 276 6.18 11.73 -5.38
CA TRP A 276 6.46 11.46 -6.80
C TRP A 276 6.42 9.98 -7.22
N TRP A 277 5.95 9.09 -6.35
CA TRP A 277 5.89 7.64 -6.62
C TRP A 277 4.68 7.21 -7.47
N GLY A 278 3.71 8.08 -7.71
CA GLY A 278 2.54 7.78 -8.55
C GLY A 278 1.81 9.04 -9.00
N GLU A 279 0.84 8.85 -9.88
CA GLU A 279 0.26 9.93 -10.69
C GLU A 279 -1.26 10.07 -10.49
N GLY A 280 -1.80 9.54 -9.39
CA GLY A 280 -3.24 9.41 -9.18
C GLY A 280 -3.81 8.16 -9.84
N ASP A 281 -3.12 7.03 -9.69
CA ASP A 281 -3.30 5.80 -10.46
C ASP A 281 -4.27 4.85 -9.74
N PRO A 282 -5.42 4.48 -10.34
CA PRO A 282 -6.31 3.50 -9.75
C PRO A 282 -5.68 2.12 -9.55
N LEU A 283 -4.94 1.67 -10.57
CA LEU A 283 -4.30 0.37 -10.64
C LEU A 283 -2.86 0.57 -11.11
N HIS A 284 -1.90 0.05 -10.35
CA HIS A 284 -0.48 0.17 -10.66
C HIS A 284 0.23 -1.17 -10.43
N PHE A 285 0.61 -1.87 -11.48
CA PHE A 285 1.41 -3.09 -11.40
C PHE A 285 2.76 -2.83 -12.03
N ARG A 286 3.81 -3.23 -11.32
CA ARG A 286 5.17 -3.13 -11.81
C ARG A 286 5.99 -4.33 -11.34
N VAL A 287 6.44 -5.13 -12.30
CA VAL A 287 7.47 -6.14 -12.12
C VAL A 287 8.75 -5.65 -12.78
N ILE A 288 9.84 -5.58 -12.03
CA ILE A 288 11.14 -5.10 -12.49
C ILE A 288 12.20 -5.62 -11.53
N GLN A 289 13.44 -5.87 -11.95
CA GLN A 289 14.50 -6.18 -11.00
C GLN A 289 15.05 -4.90 -10.36
N ARG A 290 15.36 -4.92 -9.05
CA ARG A 290 15.85 -3.74 -8.34
C ARG A 290 17.08 -3.10 -9.00
N SER A 291 18.02 -3.88 -9.51
CA SER A 291 19.19 -3.34 -10.23
C SER A 291 18.90 -2.70 -11.59
N GLU A 292 17.73 -2.93 -12.19
CA GLU A 292 17.30 -2.18 -13.38
C GLU A 292 16.94 -0.73 -13.03
N ILE A 293 16.48 -0.50 -11.79
CA ILE A 293 16.23 0.84 -11.25
C ILE A 293 17.53 1.43 -10.71
N HIS A 294 18.29 0.63 -9.96
CA HIS A 294 19.51 1.00 -9.24
C HIS A 294 20.72 0.17 -9.69
N PRO A 295 21.33 0.45 -10.86
CA PRO A 295 22.43 -0.34 -11.40
C PRO A 295 23.63 -0.49 -10.44
N GLU A 296 23.84 0.48 -9.56
CA GLU A 296 24.92 0.51 -8.58
C GLU A 296 24.79 -0.54 -7.46
N ILE A 297 23.59 -1.07 -7.20
CA ILE A 297 23.39 -2.09 -6.17
C ILE A 297 23.47 -3.52 -6.73
N LYS A 298 23.69 -3.68 -8.05
CA LYS A 298 23.73 -4.98 -8.71
C LYS A 298 24.77 -5.90 -8.06
N ARG A 299 24.36 -7.12 -7.73
CA ARG A 299 25.24 -8.14 -7.14
C ARG A 299 25.26 -9.39 -8.01
N PRO A 300 26.36 -10.19 -8.00
CA PRO A 300 26.40 -11.44 -8.75
C PRO A 300 25.30 -12.45 -8.38
N ASP A 301 24.81 -12.38 -7.14
CA ASP A 301 23.79 -13.24 -6.54
C ASP A 301 22.41 -12.56 -6.44
N GLU A 302 22.19 -11.46 -7.16
CA GLU A 302 20.88 -10.81 -7.19
C GLU A 302 19.79 -11.78 -7.68
N PRO A 303 18.66 -11.90 -6.96
CA PRO A 303 17.54 -12.74 -7.38
C PRO A 303 17.06 -12.38 -8.79
N PRO A 304 16.55 -13.37 -9.56
CA PRO A 304 15.90 -13.06 -10.83
C PRO A 304 14.70 -12.14 -10.63
N VAL A 305 14.21 -11.54 -11.71
CA VAL A 305 12.97 -10.74 -11.73
C VAL A 305 11.84 -11.53 -11.06
N GLY A 306 11.12 -10.90 -10.14
CA GLY A 306 10.00 -11.51 -9.41
C GLY A 306 8.78 -11.76 -10.29
N SER A 307 7.65 -12.17 -9.71
CA SER A 307 6.44 -12.49 -10.49
C SER A 307 5.13 -12.11 -9.82
N ILE A 308 4.09 -11.90 -10.63
CA ILE A 308 2.70 -11.70 -10.19
C ILE A 308 1.83 -12.71 -10.94
N ARG A 309 1.06 -13.53 -10.22
CA ARG A 309 0.21 -14.56 -10.83
C ARG A 309 -1.12 -14.77 -10.12
N ASN A 310 -2.14 -15.26 -10.82
CA ASN A 310 -3.45 -15.60 -10.24
C ASN A 310 -4.05 -14.43 -9.45
N VAL A 311 -4.29 -13.30 -10.12
CA VAL A 311 -4.86 -12.09 -9.51
C VAL A 311 -6.23 -11.83 -10.13
N LEU A 312 -7.29 -11.79 -9.31
CA LEU A 312 -8.63 -11.41 -9.72
C LEU A 312 -9.02 -10.07 -9.09
N ILE A 313 -9.31 -9.08 -9.93
CA ILE A 313 -9.87 -7.80 -9.53
C ILE A 313 -11.29 -7.71 -10.10
N LYS A 314 -12.31 -7.65 -9.22
CA LYS A 314 -13.71 -7.69 -9.66
C LYS A 314 -14.64 -6.70 -8.98
N ASN A 315 -15.70 -6.28 -9.66
CA ASN A 315 -16.70 -5.32 -9.14
C ASN A 315 -16.04 -4.04 -8.61
N VAL A 316 -15.32 -3.33 -9.47
CA VAL A 316 -14.57 -2.12 -9.08
C VAL A 316 -15.04 -0.90 -9.85
N LEU A 317 -15.42 0.15 -9.13
CA LEU A 317 -15.58 1.50 -9.68
C LEU A 317 -14.38 2.34 -9.25
N ALA A 318 -13.57 2.79 -10.21
CA ALA A 318 -12.40 3.60 -9.90
C ALA A 318 -12.37 4.90 -10.70
N ARG A 319 -12.10 6.02 -10.03
CA ARG A 319 -11.78 7.31 -10.64
C ARG A 319 -10.31 7.63 -10.38
N GLY A 320 -9.57 7.96 -11.43
CA GLY A 320 -8.16 8.33 -11.36
C GLY A 320 -7.85 9.66 -12.05
N LYS A 321 -6.66 10.17 -11.75
CA LYS A 321 -6.02 11.26 -12.50
C LYS A 321 -4.95 10.71 -13.44
N GLY A 322 -4.23 9.69 -12.98
CA GLY A 322 -3.19 8.97 -13.71
C GLY A 322 -3.71 7.72 -14.42
N PRO A 323 -2.93 7.17 -15.37
CA PRO A 323 -3.30 5.96 -16.09
C PRO A 323 -3.36 4.76 -15.13
N SER A 324 -4.16 3.75 -15.47
CA SER A 324 -4.02 2.42 -14.88
C SER A 324 -2.93 1.65 -15.64
N THR A 325 -1.76 1.47 -15.02
CA THR A 325 -0.58 0.82 -15.61
C THR A 325 -0.42 -0.58 -15.05
N ILE A 326 -0.47 -1.59 -15.91
CA ILE A 326 -0.37 -3.00 -15.52
C ILE A 326 0.79 -3.63 -16.28
N GLN A 327 1.99 -3.56 -15.72
CA GLN A 327 3.22 -3.91 -16.43
C GLN A 327 3.94 -5.09 -15.75
N GLY A 328 4.03 -6.20 -16.48
CA GLY A 328 4.97 -7.28 -16.18
C GLY A 328 6.39 -6.93 -16.62
N HIS A 329 7.21 -7.96 -16.74
CA HIS A 329 8.57 -7.84 -17.27
C HIS A 329 8.75 -8.78 -18.46
N ALA A 330 9.58 -8.42 -19.44
CA ALA A 330 9.79 -9.21 -20.65
C ALA A 330 10.26 -10.66 -20.39
N THR A 331 10.94 -10.89 -19.26
CA THR A 331 11.38 -12.23 -18.82
C THR A 331 10.53 -12.84 -17.70
N SER A 332 9.55 -12.10 -17.18
CA SER A 332 8.63 -12.54 -16.13
C SER A 332 7.26 -11.89 -16.36
N LEU A 333 6.48 -12.51 -17.25
CA LEU A 333 5.16 -12.03 -17.62
C LEU A 333 4.21 -12.09 -16.43
N LEU A 334 3.27 -11.15 -16.34
CA LEU A 334 2.08 -11.32 -15.49
C LEU A 334 1.33 -12.57 -15.94
N ASP A 335 0.83 -13.40 -15.03
CA ASP A 335 0.21 -14.69 -15.41
C ASP A 335 -1.14 -14.92 -14.73
N GLY A 336 -2.21 -15.05 -15.51
CA GLY A 336 -3.54 -15.31 -14.93
C GLY A 336 -4.08 -14.11 -14.16
N VAL A 337 -3.92 -12.91 -14.73
CA VAL A 337 -4.53 -11.68 -14.19
C VAL A 337 -5.89 -11.48 -14.86
N THR A 338 -6.93 -11.32 -14.04
CA THR A 338 -8.32 -11.15 -14.48
C THR A 338 -8.91 -9.85 -13.93
N PHE A 339 -9.54 -9.09 -14.81
CA PHE A 339 -10.38 -7.95 -14.45
C PHE A 339 -11.83 -8.26 -14.87
N GLU A 340 -12.77 -8.25 -13.91
CA GLU A 340 -14.19 -8.58 -14.12
C GLU A 340 -15.08 -7.46 -13.59
N ASP A 341 -15.96 -6.88 -14.41
CA ASP A 341 -16.87 -5.80 -13.98
C ASP A 341 -16.11 -4.59 -13.37
N VAL A 342 -15.17 -4.04 -14.13
CA VAL A 342 -14.32 -2.91 -13.72
C VAL A 342 -14.64 -1.67 -14.54
N ARG A 343 -15.01 -0.58 -13.88
CA ARG A 343 -15.23 0.73 -14.50
C ARG A 343 -14.15 1.72 -14.08
N LEU A 344 -13.33 2.14 -15.02
CA LEU A 344 -12.25 3.11 -14.85
C LEU A 344 -12.65 4.47 -15.43
N ILE A 345 -12.73 5.49 -14.59
CA ILE A 345 -13.01 6.88 -14.98
C ILE A 345 -11.71 7.67 -14.88
N LEU A 346 -11.21 8.18 -15.99
CA LEU A 346 -10.07 9.08 -15.99
C LEU A 346 -10.56 10.53 -16.03
N SER A 347 -10.06 11.35 -15.12
CA SER A 347 -10.44 12.76 -14.95
C SER A 347 -9.22 13.66 -14.90
N THR A 348 -9.37 14.91 -15.35
CA THR A 348 -8.28 15.89 -15.26
C THR A 348 -8.06 16.37 -13.83
N ASP A 349 -6.86 16.84 -13.55
CA ASP A 349 -6.50 17.48 -12.28
C ASP A 349 -5.93 18.87 -12.58
N PRO A 350 -6.76 19.93 -12.57
CA PRO A 350 -6.31 21.27 -12.95
C PRO A 350 -5.33 21.88 -11.93
N ASP A 351 -5.29 21.36 -10.70
CA ASP A 351 -4.39 21.83 -9.65
C ASP A 351 -3.03 21.11 -9.67
N ALA A 352 -2.91 20.02 -10.44
CA ALA A 352 -1.66 19.28 -10.55
C ALA A 352 -0.62 20.07 -11.38
N PRO A 353 0.65 20.11 -10.96
CA PRO A 353 1.71 20.81 -11.71
C PRO A 353 2.01 20.16 -13.06
N TYR A 354 1.70 18.88 -13.21
CA TYR A 354 1.86 18.15 -14.46
C TYR A 354 0.83 17.01 -14.58
N ASP A 355 0.64 16.54 -15.81
CA ASP A 355 -0.24 15.42 -16.17
C ASP A 355 0.46 14.58 -17.24
N ASN A 356 0.76 13.32 -16.90
CA ASN A 356 1.38 12.36 -17.81
C ASN A 356 0.40 11.34 -18.36
N ALA A 357 -0.87 11.37 -17.92
CA ALA A 357 -1.85 10.42 -18.38
C ALA A 357 -2.11 10.65 -19.87
N SER A 358 -1.98 9.59 -20.65
CA SER A 358 -2.32 9.58 -22.09
C SER A 358 -3.25 8.43 -22.45
N HIS A 359 -3.35 7.42 -21.60
CA HIS A 359 -4.15 6.22 -21.82
C HIS A 359 -5.00 5.94 -20.59
N GLY A 360 -6.11 5.23 -20.77
CA GLY A 360 -6.97 4.82 -19.65
C GLY A 360 -6.35 3.64 -18.90
N MET A 361 -6.22 2.51 -19.60
CA MET A 361 -5.58 1.29 -19.12
C MET A 361 -4.48 0.85 -20.08
N ILE A 362 -3.31 0.54 -19.54
CA ILE A 362 -2.14 0.03 -20.26
C ILE A 362 -1.79 -1.33 -19.66
N VAL A 363 -1.73 -2.38 -20.48
CA VAL A 363 -1.24 -3.70 -20.06
C VAL A 363 -0.08 -4.12 -20.94
N GLU A 364 1.05 -4.47 -20.32
CA GLU A 364 2.28 -4.85 -20.99
C GLU A 364 2.86 -6.12 -20.37
N HIS A 365 3.38 -7.02 -21.21
CA HIS A 365 4.08 -8.24 -20.78
C HIS A 365 3.22 -9.14 -19.88
N ALA A 366 2.16 -9.71 -20.45
CA ALA A 366 1.24 -10.60 -19.74
C ALA A 366 0.94 -11.88 -20.51
N ARG A 367 0.56 -12.92 -19.79
CA ARG A 367 -0.04 -14.14 -20.33
C ARG A 367 -1.28 -14.54 -19.56
N ASN A 368 -2.20 -15.24 -20.23
CA ASN A 368 -3.49 -15.63 -19.67
C ASN A 368 -4.24 -14.42 -19.05
N LEU A 369 -4.21 -13.30 -19.77
CA LEU A 369 -4.87 -12.06 -19.36
C LEU A 369 -6.35 -12.14 -19.72
N ARG A 370 -7.23 -11.97 -18.73
CA ARG A 370 -8.67 -11.88 -18.96
C ARG A 370 -9.21 -10.50 -18.61
N LEU A 371 -9.91 -9.88 -19.56
CA LEU A 371 -10.64 -8.63 -19.39
C LEU A 371 -12.11 -8.89 -19.74
N ASP A 372 -12.96 -8.95 -18.72
CA ASP A 372 -14.37 -9.26 -18.84
C ASP A 372 -15.21 -8.09 -18.30
N HIS A 373 -16.01 -7.45 -19.16
CA HIS A 373 -16.84 -6.29 -18.78
C HIS A 373 -16.05 -5.11 -18.18
N VAL A 374 -14.92 -4.76 -18.80
CA VAL A 374 -14.13 -3.58 -18.44
C VAL A 374 -14.62 -2.34 -19.20
N GLU A 375 -14.97 -1.27 -18.49
CA GLU A 375 -15.36 0.03 -19.04
C GLU A 375 -14.30 1.10 -18.75
N VAL A 376 -13.88 1.86 -19.76
CA VAL A 376 -13.00 3.03 -19.61
C VAL A 376 -13.75 4.28 -20.07
N VAL A 377 -13.83 5.27 -19.18
CA VAL A 377 -14.57 6.52 -19.36
C VAL A 377 -13.61 7.71 -19.23
N TRP A 378 -13.68 8.63 -20.19
CA TRP A 378 -13.03 9.94 -20.09
C TRP A 378 -14.02 10.95 -19.51
N GLU A 379 -13.71 11.50 -18.34
CA GLU A 379 -14.51 12.56 -17.72
C GLU A 379 -14.20 13.91 -18.38
N ASN A 380 -15.22 14.77 -18.52
CA ASN A 380 -15.03 16.11 -19.09
C ASN A 380 -14.51 17.09 -18.02
N PRO A 381 -13.69 18.08 -18.40
CA PRO A 381 -13.17 18.33 -19.74
C PRO A 381 -12.05 17.33 -20.13
N LEU A 382 -12.00 16.98 -21.42
CA LEU A 382 -10.97 16.09 -21.94
C LEU A 382 -9.60 16.77 -21.96
N SER A 383 -8.56 16.04 -21.53
CA SER A 383 -7.17 16.44 -21.75
C SER A 383 -6.77 16.24 -23.22
N GLU A 384 -6.04 17.17 -23.80
CA GLU A 384 -5.46 17.04 -25.15
C GLU A 384 -4.45 15.88 -25.25
N LYS A 385 -3.89 15.46 -24.11
CA LYS A 385 -2.90 14.37 -24.03
C LYS A 385 -3.52 12.97 -24.08
N TRP A 386 -4.82 12.84 -23.77
CA TRP A 386 -5.49 11.54 -23.74
C TRP A 386 -5.71 11.00 -25.15
N GLN A 387 -5.56 9.69 -25.31
CA GLN A 387 -5.55 9.04 -26.62
C GLN A 387 -6.39 7.76 -26.59
N ILE A 388 -5.89 6.69 -25.99
CA ILE A 388 -6.41 5.32 -26.17
C ILE A 388 -6.97 4.80 -24.84
N ALA A 389 -8.16 4.20 -24.87
CA ALA A 389 -8.82 3.71 -23.67
C ALA A 389 -8.15 2.45 -23.13
N LEU A 390 -7.81 1.50 -24.01
CA LEU A 390 -7.11 0.26 -23.67
C LEU A 390 -5.92 0.03 -24.60
N SER A 391 -4.70 0.03 -24.07
CA SER A 391 -3.49 -0.37 -24.79
C SER A 391 -2.99 -1.71 -24.27
N LEU A 392 -2.80 -2.65 -25.20
CA LEU A 392 -2.29 -4.00 -24.92
C LEU A 392 -1.03 -4.24 -25.74
N GLU A 393 0.06 -4.63 -25.08
CA GLU A 393 1.32 -4.94 -25.73
C GLU A 393 1.98 -6.18 -25.12
N ASP A 394 2.51 -7.08 -25.98
CA ASP A 394 3.16 -8.32 -25.56
C ASP A 394 2.27 -9.20 -24.67
N ILE A 395 1.11 -9.59 -25.22
CA ILE A 395 0.11 -10.39 -24.52
C ILE A 395 -0.02 -11.77 -25.15
N GLN A 396 0.13 -12.82 -24.34
CA GLN A 396 -0.01 -14.23 -24.75
C GLN A 396 -1.30 -14.82 -24.18
N GLY A 397 -2.25 -15.24 -25.01
CA GLY A 397 -3.51 -15.81 -24.53
C GLY A 397 -4.45 -14.77 -23.91
N LEU A 398 -4.80 -13.72 -24.66
CA LEU A 398 -5.80 -12.73 -24.28
C LEU A 398 -7.23 -13.28 -24.40
N GLU A 399 -8.00 -13.16 -23.32
CA GLU A 399 -9.46 -13.26 -23.30
C GLU A 399 -10.06 -11.86 -23.10
N LEU A 400 -10.75 -11.33 -24.10
CA LEU A 400 -11.37 -10.01 -24.06
C LEU A 400 -12.87 -10.10 -24.38
N SER A 401 -13.73 -9.84 -23.39
CA SER A 401 -15.19 -9.84 -23.52
C SER A 401 -15.80 -8.59 -22.88
N GLY A 402 -16.86 -8.06 -23.47
CA GLY A 402 -17.65 -7.00 -22.85
C GLY A 402 -16.96 -5.63 -22.68
N PHE A 403 -15.80 -5.38 -23.29
CA PHE A 403 -15.10 -4.09 -23.16
C PHE A 403 -15.94 -2.93 -23.69
N ARG A 404 -15.97 -1.82 -22.94
CA ARG A 404 -16.64 -0.56 -23.31
C ARG A 404 -15.69 0.61 -23.18
N GLY A 405 -15.50 1.36 -24.26
CA GLY A 405 -14.65 2.55 -24.24
C GLY A 405 -14.57 3.18 -25.62
N ARG A 406 -13.99 4.38 -25.69
CA ARG A 406 -13.74 5.10 -26.95
C ARG A 406 -12.36 5.72 -26.94
N GLY A 407 -11.80 6.05 -28.10
CA GLY A 407 -10.66 6.97 -28.15
C GLY A 407 -11.05 8.31 -27.54
N ALA A 408 -10.10 9.00 -26.91
CA ALA A 408 -10.37 10.27 -26.23
C ALA A 408 -10.79 11.37 -27.23
N HIS A 409 -10.14 11.43 -28.40
CA HIS A 409 -10.42 12.38 -29.48
C HIS A 409 -10.68 11.67 -30.81
N PRO A 410 -11.32 12.34 -31.79
CA PRO A 410 -11.47 11.80 -33.16
C PRO A 410 -10.12 11.35 -33.74
N GLY A 411 -10.09 10.14 -34.30
CA GLY A 411 -8.87 9.56 -34.89
C GLY A 411 -8.07 8.64 -33.96
N HIS A 412 -8.29 8.69 -32.63
CA HIS A 412 -7.72 7.69 -31.73
C HIS A 412 -8.59 6.43 -31.65
N PRO A 413 -8.00 5.22 -31.71
CA PRO A 413 -8.76 3.99 -31.52
C PRO A 413 -9.16 3.83 -30.04
N ALA A 414 -10.25 3.11 -29.79
CA ALA A 414 -10.63 2.73 -28.43
C ALA A 414 -9.63 1.72 -27.83
N ILE A 415 -9.20 0.75 -28.65
CA ILE A 415 -8.26 -0.30 -28.25
C ILE A 415 -7.07 -0.30 -29.21
N ARG A 416 -5.86 -0.34 -28.66
CA ARG A 416 -4.62 -0.62 -29.41
C ARG A 416 -4.07 -1.97 -28.97
N MET A 417 -3.77 -2.84 -29.93
CA MET A 417 -3.14 -4.14 -29.69
C MET A 417 -1.83 -4.22 -30.49
N HIS A 418 -0.75 -4.63 -29.84
CA HIS A 418 0.56 -4.84 -30.46
C HIS A 418 1.20 -6.12 -29.92
N ARG A 419 1.53 -7.08 -30.81
CA ARG A 419 2.03 -8.41 -30.41
C ARG A 419 1.11 -9.08 -29.36
N VAL A 420 -0.15 -9.26 -29.75
CA VAL A 420 -1.21 -9.85 -28.92
C VAL A 420 -1.72 -11.13 -29.56
N GLU A 421 -1.64 -12.23 -28.82
CA GLU A 421 -2.18 -13.53 -29.18
C GLU A 421 -3.48 -13.78 -28.40
N LYS A 422 -4.49 -14.39 -29.04
CA LYS A 422 -5.75 -14.73 -28.38
C LYS A 422 -5.62 -16.06 -27.63
N GLY A 423 -6.33 -16.20 -26.51
CA GLY A 423 -6.45 -17.48 -25.80
C GLY A 423 -7.26 -18.51 -26.59
N GLU A 424 -6.95 -19.79 -26.43
CA GLU A 424 -7.82 -20.89 -26.86
C GLU A 424 -8.94 -21.03 -25.81
N GLY A 425 -10.13 -20.56 -26.15
CA GLY A 425 -11.30 -20.52 -25.26
C GLY A 425 -12.07 -21.83 -25.13
#